data_AF-A0A6A4VIY0-F1
#
_entry.id   AF-A0A6A4VIY0-F1
#
_cell.length_a   1.000
_cell.length_b   1.000
_cell.length_c   1.000
_cell.angle_alpha   90.00
_cell.angle_beta   90.00
_cell.angle_gamma   90.00
#
_symmetry.space_group_name_H-M   'P 1'
#
loop_
_entity.id
_entity.type
_entity.pdbx_description
1 polymer ?
#
loop_
_entity_poly.entity_id
_entity_poly.type
_entity_poly.pdbx_seq_one_letter_code
_entity_poly.pdbx_strand_id
1 'polypeptide(L)'
;MVAGSETRWQYLERAVHVIRGNLTALRQALTIISDSNEWMSDAQAVSSAKGLLTHLSSLEFLFLLVLYDDIFSITGKLYQKLQSKTLDVAIAVTSVVDCQEQLKRLRTEEAYKVKMDQSAELAGESAAPRKRRRKEWGDCLPYGTEAAAGATGADDTLQRVHHEALDQCIQALGERFKDHSVLQICELLARERYGSFNQSRPTAQLQSLQRHYGALFDLDMLQNELKAVWGSTDMHLAPQQLLQHMKRQGLTDAFPETHRLCLLILTIKPTTVSEERSFSVLKRVKTYLRSTMSQDRLSYLSKLQIEAPLLSRLQKDGVLYESVIERFGHQKDRNIKLFFR
;
A
#
# COMPACT_ATOMS: atom_id res chain seq x y z
N MET A 1 -1.87 21.31 -16.04
CA MET A 1 -1.41 19.91 -15.98
C MET A 1 -1.83 19.32 -14.64
N VAL A 2 -2.67 18.29 -14.70
CA VAL A 2 -3.18 17.60 -13.52
C VAL A 2 -2.02 16.83 -12.89
N ALA A 3 -1.46 17.35 -11.81
CA ALA A 3 -0.52 16.62 -10.95
C ALA A 3 -1.30 15.51 -10.23
N GLY A 4 -1.55 14.43 -10.97
CA GLY A 4 -1.99 13.14 -10.45
C GLY A 4 -1.10 12.76 -9.27
N SER A 5 -1.71 12.23 -8.22
CA SER A 5 -1.06 11.93 -6.95
C SER A 5 0.25 11.13 -7.12
N GLU A 6 1.40 11.77 -6.88
CA GLU A 6 2.69 11.13 -6.61
C GLU A 6 2.63 10.14 -5.42
N THR A 7 1.55 10.15 -4.65
CA THR A 7 1.40 9.40 -3.40
C THR A 7 0.54 8.13 -3.53
N ARG A 8 0.23 7.64 -4.73
CA ARG A 8 -0.51 6.37 -4.90
C ARG A 8 0.27 5.41 -5.77
N TRP A 9 0.92 4.44 -5.14
CA TRP A 9 1.53 3.28 -5.81
C TRP A 9 0.59 2.60 -6.81
N GLN A 10 -0.71 2.52 -6.48
CA GLN A 10 -1.74 1.96 -7.34
C GLN A 10 -1.99 2.74 -8.65
N TYR A 11 -1.67 4.04 -8.68
CA TYR A 11 -1.76 4.83 -9.91
C TYR A 11 -0.61 4.50 -10.87
N LEU A 12 0.59 4.27 -10.32
CA LEU A 12 1.76 3.87 -11.10
C LEU A 12 1.62 2.45 -11.64
N GLU A 13 1.10 1.51 -10.83
CA GLU A 13 0.74 0.15 -11.27
C GLU A 13 -0.20 0.19 -12.49
N ARG A 14 -1.29 0.96 -12.39
CA ARG A 14 -2.25 1.08 -13.50
C ARG A 14 -1.62 1.71 -14.74
N ALA A 15 -0.78 2.74 -14.57
CA ALA A 15 -0.10 3.39 -15.69
C ALA A 15 0.82 2.42 -16.43
N VAL A 16 1.63 1.64 -15.70
CA VAL A 16 2.54 0.64 -16.29
C VAL A 16 1.76 -0.43 -17.05
N HIS A 17 0.71 -1.00 -16.45
CA HIS A 17 -0.14 -2.00 -17.13
C HIS A 17 -0.81 -1.46 -18.40
N VAL A 18 -1.31 -0.21 -18.36
CA VAL A 18 -1.94 0.42 -19.53
C VAL A 18 -0.93 0.69 -20.65
N ILE A 19 0.28 1.14 -20.30
CA ILE A 19 1.35 1.38 -21.27
C ILE A 19 1.81 0.05 -21.88
N ARG A 20 2.00 -1.00 -21.07
CA ARG A 20 2.39 -2.34 -21.57
C ARG A 20 1.31 -2.92 -22.48
N GLY A 21 0.04 -2.86 -22.09
CA GLY A 21 -1.08 -3.40 -22.86
C GLY A 21 -1.35 -2.65 -24.18
N ASN A 22 -1.12 -1.34 -24.22
CA ASN A 22 -1.38 -0.51 -25.40
C ASN A 22 -0.10 -0.06 -26.12
N LEU A 23 1.04 -0.70 -25.88
CA LEU A 23 2.34 -0.25 -26.40
C LEU A 23 2.35 -0.14 -27.93
N THR A 24 1.75 -1.12 -28.63
CA THR A 24 1.64 -1.14 -30.10
C THR A 24 0.77 0.00 -30.61
N ALA A 25 -0.40 0.20 -30.01
CA ALA A 25 -1.32 1.29 -30.36
C ALA A 25 -0.70 2.67 -30.08
N LEU A 26 0.03 2.82 -28.98
CA LEU A 26 0.75 4.05 -28.64
C LEU A 26 1.85 4.35 -29.66
N ARG A 27 2.63 3.35 -30.05
CA ARG A 27 3.65 3.51 -31.09
C ARG A 27 3.01 3.90 -32.43
N GLN A 28 1.95 3.22 -32.85
CA GLN A 28 1.23 3.55 -34.08
C GLN A 28 0.67 4.97 -34.06
N ALA A 29 0.05 5.39 -32.95
CA ALA A 29 -0.48 6.74 -32.80
C ALA A 29 0.64 7.80 -32.88
N LEU A 30 1.79 7.55 -32.23
CA LEU A 30 2.93 8.47 -32.29
C LEU A 30 3.59 8.51 -33.68
N THR A 31 3.62 7.39 -34.41
CA THR A 31 4.06 7.34 -35.81
C THR A 31 3.13 8.15 -36.71
N ILE A 32 1.81 8.03 -36.53
CA ILE A 32 0.84 8.83 -37.30
C ILE A 32 1.08 10.32 -37.05
N ILE A 33 1.27 10.75 -35.80
CA ILE A 33 1.55 12.15 -35.47
C ILE A 33 2.91 12.62 -36.01
N SER A 34 3.92 11.74 -36.06
CA SER A 34 5.25 12.11 -36.55
C SER A 34 5.34 12.23 -38.07
N ASP A 35 4.52 11.47 -38.80
CA ASP A 35 4.66 11.26 -40.24
C ASP A 35 3.52 11.89 -41.06
N SER A 36 2.41 12.29 -40.42
CA SER A 36 1.29 12.93 -41.11
C SER A 36 1.56 14.42 -41.41
N ASN A 37 1.20 14.83 -42.62
CA ASN A 37 1.30 16.24 -43.04
C ASN A 37 0.34 17.17 -42.29
N GLU A 38 -0.70 16.63 -41.63
CA GLU A 38 -1.69 17.41 -40.86
C GLU A 38 -1.07 18.11 -39.66
N TRP A 39 -0.04 17.52 -39.04
CA TRP A 39 0.59 18.02 -37.83
C TRP A 39 1.87 18.83 -38.10
N MET A 40 2.25 19.01 -39.37
CA MET A 40 3.45 19.78 -39.75
C MET A 40 3.40 21.25 -39.31
N SER A 41 2.21 21.82 -39.09
CA SER A 41 2.07 23.19 -38.59
C SER A 41 2.45 23.33 -37.12
N ASP A 42 2.38 22.24 -36.33
CA ASP A 42 2.80 22.20 -34.93
C ASP A 42 4.12 21.42 -34.78
N ALA A 43 5.22 22.13 -35.02
CA ALA A 43 6.57 21.59 -34.92
C ALA A 43 6.87 21.01 -33.52
N GLN A 44 6.23 21.52 -32.46
CA GLN A 44 6.42 21.03 -31.10
C GLN A 44 5.75 19.67 -30.89
N ALA A 45 4.53 19.49 -31.39
CA ALA A 45 3.83 18.20 -31.35
C ALA A 45 4.62 17.11 -32.10
N VAL A 46 5.09 17.41 -33.31
CA VAL A 46 5.87 16.45 -34.14
C VAL A 46 7.21 16.10 -33.47
N SER A 47 7.92 17.09 -32.93
CA SER A 47 9.19 16.85 -32.22
C SER A 47 8.99 16.02 -30.96
N SER A 48 7.94 16.32 -30.18
CA SER A 48 7.60 15.57 -28.96
C SER A 48 7.19 14.14 -29.27
N ALA A 49 6.39 13.92 -30.32
CA ALA A 49 5.96 12.59 -30.76
C ALA A 49 7.16 11.72 -31.18
N LYS A 50 8.10 12.29 -31.94
CA LYS A 50 9.36 11.60 -32.30
C LYS A 50 10.20 11.26 -31.07
N GLY A 51 10.32 12.18 -30.12
CA GLY A 51 11.02 11.96 -28.86
C GLY A 51 10.40 10.82 -28.03
N LEU A 52 9.08 10.85 -27.84
CA LEU A 52 8.34 9.80 -27.13
C LEU A 52 8.44 8.45 -27.84
N LEU A 53 8.36 8.43 -29.18
CA LEU A 53 8.52 7.20 -29.95
C LEU A 53 9.92 6.60 -29.75
N THR A 54 10.98 7.41 -29.75
CA THR A 54 12.33 6.93 -29.42
C THR A 54 12.44 6.37 -28.00
N HIS A 55 11.74 6.96 -27.03
CA HIS A 55 11.73 6.46 -25.65
C HIS A 55 10.94 5.15 -25.51
N LEU A 56 9.74 5.05 -26.09
CA LEU A 56 8.92 3.85 -26.05
C LEU A 56 9.53 2.66 -26.82
N SER A 57 10.51 2.93 -27.68
CA SER A 57 11.24 1.92 -28.44
C SER A 57 12.65 1.65 -27.90
N SER A 58 13.10 2.35 -26.84
CA SER A 58 14.40 2.06 -26.26
C SER A 58 14.37 0.77 -25.45
N LEU A 59 15.40 -0.05 -25.60
CA LEU A 59 15.52 -1.32 -24.88
C LEU A 59 15.50 -1.09 -23.36
N GLU A 60 16.19 -0.05 -22.89
CA GLU A 60 16.20 0.33 -21.48
C GLU A 60 14.79 0.63 -20.93
N PHE A 61 13.97 1.36 -21.68
CA PHE A 61 12.61 1.68 -21.25
C PHE A 61 11.72 0.43 -21.24
N LEU A 62 11.81 -0.40 -22.28
CA LEU A 62 11.05 -1.63 -22.38
C LEU A 62 11.42 -2.61 -21.26
N PHE A 63 12.71 -2.71 -20.95
CA PHE A 63 13.20 -3.50 -19.83
C PHE A 63 12.61 -3.03 -18.50
N LEU A 64 12.67 -1.72 -18.21
CA LEU A 64 12.07 -1.17 -17.01
C LEU A 64 10.55 -1.36 -16.99
N LEU A 65 9.87 -1.22 -18.13
CA LEU A 65 8.44 -1.44 -18.24
C LEU A 65 8.06 -2.88 -17.86
N VAL A 66 8.78 -3.87 -18.38
CA VAL A 66 8.58 -5.30 -18.06
C VAL A 66 8.93 -5.59 -16.59
N LEU A 67 10.03 -5.02 -16.08
CA LEU A 67 10.44 -5.20 -14.70
C LEU A 67 9.39 -4.67 -13.72
N TYR A 68 8.95 -3.42 -13.90
CA TYR A 68 7.96 -2.80 -13.01
C TYR A 68 6.57 -3.42 -13.16
N ASP A 69 6.19 -3.91 -14.34
CA ASP A 69 4.92 -4.61 -14.53
C ASP A 69 4.85 -5.89 -13.68
N ASP A 70 5.96 -6.64 -13.58
CA ASP A 70 6.02 -7.83 -12.72
C ASP A 70 6.07 -7.47 -11.23
N ILE A 71 6.87 -6.48 -10.84
CA ILE A 71 6.93 -5.99 -9.45
C ILE A 71 5.56 -5.50 -9.00
N PHE A 72 4.87 -4.70 -9.82
CA PHE A 72 3.55 -4.18 -9.52
C PHE A 72 2.47 -5.26 -9.54
N SER A 73 2.57 -6.27 -10.43
CA SER A 73 1.64 -7.41 -10.42
C SER A 73 1.69 -8.20 -9.10
N ILE A 74 2.87 -8.35 -8.50
CA ILE A 74 3.06 -9.05 -7.22
C ILE A 74 2.63 -8.15 -6.06
N THR A 75 3.19 -6.94 -5.99
CA THR A 75 2.95 -6.03 -4.88
C THR A 75 1.50 -5.50 -4.87
N GLY A 76 0.90 -5.26 -6.03
CA GLY A 76 -0.50 -4.83 -6.19
C GLY A 76 -1.49 -5.83 -5.59
N LYS A 77 -1.29 -7.14 -5.82
CA LYS A 77 -2.12 -8.20 -5.20
C LYS A 77 -2.00 -8.19 -3.68
N LEU A 78 -0.78 -8.03 -3.15
CA LEU A 78 -0.56 -7.89 -1.72
C LEU A 78 -1.30 -6.66 -1.17
N TYR A 79 -1.15 -5.50 -1.81
CA TYR A 79 -1.81 -4.27 -1.37
C TYR A 79 -3.33 -4.39 -1.38
N GLN A 80 -3.93 -5.00 -2.42
CA GLN A 80 -5.37 -5.24 -2.45
C GLN A 80 -5.85 -6.12 -1.30
N LYS A 81 -5.11 -7.20 -0.97
CA LYS A 81 -5.39 -8.04 0.20
C LYS A 81 -5.29 -7.23 1.50
N LEU A 82 -4.21 -6.47 1.66
CA LEU A 82 -3.97 -5.63 2.85
C LEU A 82 -4.98 -4.50 3.04
N GLN A 83 -5.62 -4.06 1.95
CA GLN A 83 -6.67 -3.04 1.95
C GLN A 83 -8.08 -3.59 2.21
N SER A 84 -8.24 -4.91 2.25
CA SER A 84 -9.55 -5.52 2.50
C SER A 84 -10.07 -5.18 3.89
N LYS A 85 -11.37 -4.91 4.01
CA LYS A 85 -12.02 -4.51 5.28
C LYS A 85 -12.08 -5.63 6.31
N THR A 86 -11.93 -6.87 5.85
CA THR A 86 -12.07 -8.10 6.64
C THR A 86 -10.72 -8.81 6.74
N LEU A 87 -9.63 -8.05 6.91
CA LEU A 87 -8.31 -8.65 6.92
C LEU A 87 -8.05 -9.38 8.23
N ASP A 88 -7.81 -10.69 8.12
CA ASP A 88 -7.18 -11.46 9.18
C ASP A 88 -5.67 -11.14 9.17
N VAL A 89 -5.17 -10.69 10.31
CA VAL A 89 -3.76 -10.28 10.45
C VAL A 89 -2.81 -11.44 10.20
N ALA A 90 -3.18 -12.68 10.54
CA ALA A 90 -2.35 -13.85 10.26
C ALA A 90 -2.23 -14.09 8.75
N ILE A 91 -3.33 -13.94 8.00
CA ILE A 91 -3.32 -14.04 6.54
C ILE A 91 -2.51 -12.90 5.91
N ALA A 92 -2.56 -11.70 6.51
CA ALA A 92 -1.77 -10.55 6.07
C ALA A 92 -0.26 -10.82 6.18
N VAL A 93 0.15 -11.38 7.32
CA VAL A 93 1.53 -11.82 7.60
C VAL A 93 2.02 -12.82 6.56
N THR A 94 1.28 -13.90 6.35
CA THR A 94 1.65 -14.93 5.36
C THR A 94 1.74 -14.33 3.95
N SER A 95 0.79 -13.47 3.58
CA SER A 95 0.79 -12.81 2.27
C SER A 95 2.01 -11.90 2.06
N VAL A 96 2.52 -11.24 3.11
CA VAL A 96 3.75 -10.43 3.04
C VAL A 96 4.96 -11.32 2.81
N VAL A 97 5.08 -12.43 3.55
CA VAL A 97 6.17 -13.39 3.39
C VAL A 97 6.15 -14.01 1.98
N ASP A 98 4.99 -14.45 1.51
CA ASP A 98 4.80 -14.98 0.16
C ASP A 98 5.22 -13.95 -0.90
N CYS A 99 4.87 -12.66 -0.71
CA CYS A 99 5.27 -11.58 -1.60
C CYS A 99 6.79 -11.39 -1.61
N GLN A 100 7.44 -11.44 -0.45
CA GLN A 100 8.90 -11.35 -0.36
C GLN A 100 9.58 -12.52 -1.08
N GLU A 101 9.04 -13.74 -0.94
CA GLU A 101 9.54 -14.90 -1.66
C GLU A 101 9.36 -14.76 -3.17
N GLN A 102 8.21 -14.27 -3.63
CA GLN A 102 7.96 -14.03 -5.05
C GLN A 102 8.94 -12.99 -5.62
N LEU A 103 9.22 -11.90 -4.90
CA LEU A 103 10.22 -10.92 -5.32
C LEU A 103 11.64 -11.49 -5.32
N LYS A 104 12.00 -12.32 -4.33
CA LYS A 104 13.30 -13.03 -4.31
C LYS A 104 13.48 -13.97 -5.49
N ARG A 105 12.40 -14.63 -5.95
CA ARG A 105 12.43 -15.48 -7.16
C ARG A 105 12.72 -14.68 -8.43
N LEU A 106 12.30 -13.41 -8.49
CA LEU A 106 12.59 -12.52 -9.63
C LEU A 106 14.04 -12.01 -9.65
N ARG A 107 14.78 -12.15 -8.55
CA ARG A 107 16.19 -11.71 -8.41
C ARG A 107 17.19 -12.67 -9.06
N THR A 108 16.75 -13.79 -9.63
CA THR A 108 17.67 -14.76 -10.24
C THR A 108 18.16 -14.28 -11.61
N GLU A 109 19.37 -14.71 -11.97
CA GLU A 109 19.97 -14.46 -13.29
C GLU A 109 19.10 -14.98 -14.44
N GLU A 110 18.41 -16.09 -14.22
CA GLU A 110 17.47 -16.66 -15.18
C GLU A 110 16.26 -15.75 -15.39
N ALA A 111 15.72 -15.17 -14.32
CA ALA A 111 14.61 -14.22 -14.41
C ALA A 111 15.03 -12.93 -15.11
N TYR A 112 16.29 -12.48 -14.93
CA TYR A 112 16.84 -11.35 -15.69
C TYR A 112 16.85 -11.64 -17.19
N LYS A 113 17.38 -12.80 -17.60
CA LYS A 113 17.44 -13.20 -19.03
C LYS A 113 16.06 -13.25 -19.67
N VAL A 114 15.08 -13.86 -19.00
CA VAL A 114 13.70 -13.91 -19.50
C VAL A 114 13.13 -12.49 -19.72
N LYS A 115 13.43 -11.54 -18.84
CA LYS A 115 13.00 -10.14 -18.99
C LYS A 115 13.70 -9.44 -20.15
N MET A 116 14.98 -9.71 -20.34
CA MET A 116 15.74 -9.20 -21.47
C MET A 116 15.18 -9.72 -22.80
N ASP A 117 14.85 -11.01 -22.87
CA ASP A 117 14.25 -11.62 -24.05
C ASP A 117 12.87 -11.00 -24.35
N GLN A 118 12.00 -10.88 -23.34
CA GLN A 118 10.70 -10.20 -23.49
C GLN A 118 10.85 -8.75 -23.96
N SER A 119 11.85 -8.04 -23.46
CA SER A 119 12.10 -6.64 -23.84
C SER A 119 12.63 -6.52 -25.27
N ALA A 120 13.44 -7.48 -25.71
CA ALA A 120 13.92 -7.58 -27.08
C ALA A 120 12.78 -7.92 -28.06
N GLU A 121 11.90 -8.85 -27.71
CA GLU A 121 10.69 -9.16 -28.48
C GLU A 121 9.80 -7.91 -28.62
N LEU A 122 9.59 -7.16 -27.53
CA LEU A 122 8.82 -5.92 -27.55
C LEU A 122 9.50 -4.78 -28.32
N ALA A 123 10.83 -4.82 -28.51
CA ALA A 123 11.53 -3.87 -29.37
C ALA A 123 11.30 -4.19 -30.85
N GLY A 124 11.12 -5.47 -31.20
CA GLY A 124 11.06 -5.95 -32.58
C GLY A 124 12.39 -5.79 -33.32
N GLU A 125 12.51 -6.33 -34.54
CA GLU A 125 13.71 -6.24 -35.39
C GLU A 125 14.15 -4.78 -35.72
N SER A 126 13.34 -3.79 -35.36
CA SER A 126 13.60 -2.38 -35.63
C SER A 126 14.18 -1.66 -34.41
N ALA A 127 15.45 -1.92 -34.10
CA ALA A 127 16.41 -0.91 -33.65
C ALA A 127 17.74 -1.56 -33.27
N ALA A 128 18.66 -1.67 -34.24
CA ALA A 128 20.07 -1.64 -33.89
C ALA A 128 20.34 -0.34 -33.09
N PRO A 129 20.99 -0.39 -31.92
CA PRO A 129 21.14 0.77 -31.07
C PRO A 129 22.04 1.79 -31.78
N ARG A 130 21.45 2.88 -32.28
CA ARG A 130 22.24 4.08 -32.64
C ARG A 130 22.81 4.65 -31.36
N LYS A 131 24.06 4.25 -31.05
CA LYS A 131 24.90 4.80 -29.98
C LYS A 131 25.01 6.31 -30.14
N ARG A 132 24.09 7.06 -29.53
CA ARG A 132 24.38 8.44 -29.14
C ARG A 132 25.05 8.37 -27.78
N ARG A 133 26.32 8.76 -27.72
CA ARG A 133 27.01 9.10 -26.47
C ARG A 133 26.13 10.11 -25.72
N ARG A 134 25.42 9.66 -24.69
CA ARG A 134 24.73 10.55 -23.75
C ARG A 134 25.64 10.73 -22.55
N LYS A 135 25.75 11.99 -22.11
CA LYS A 135 26.41 12.42 -20.87
C LYS A 135 25.84 11.59 -19.71
N GLU A 136 26.72 11.08 -18.87
CA GLU A 136 26.46 10.08 -17.85
C GLU A 136 25.27 10.44 -16.95
N TRP A 137 24.47 9.43 -16.63
CA TRP A 137 23.25 9.47 -15.82
C TRP A 137 23.55 9.65 -14.30
N GLY A 138 24.66 10.28 -13.94
CA GLY A 138 25.11 10.41 -12.55
C GLY A 138 24.27 11.32 -11.66
N ASP A 139 23.42 12.18 -12.24
CA ASP A 139 22.82 13.30 -11.49
C ASP A 139 21.31 13.13 -11.19
N CYS A 140 20.68 12.01 -11.59
CA CYS A 140 19.22 11.82 -11.40
C CYS A 140 18.85 10.84 -10.27
N LEU A 141 19.83 10.31 -9.52
CA LEU A 141 19.59 9.53 -8.29
C LEU A 141 19.92 10.40 -7.07
N PRO A 142 19.03 10.59 -6.08
CA PRO A 142 19.28 11.45 -4.92
C PRO A 142 20.35 10.93 -3.94
N TYR A 143 21.01 9.81 -4.22
CA TYR A 143 21.95 9.20 -3.30
C TYR A 143 23.26 8.89 -4.02
N GLY A 144 24.24 9.75 -3.77
CA GLY A 144 25.56 9.68 -4.38
C GLY A 144 26.32 8.43 -3.98
N THR A 145 26.86 7.75 -4.97
CA THR A 145 28.15 7.07 -4.85
C THR A 145 28.86 7.26 -6.18
N GLU A 146 30.02 7.92 -6.12
CA GLU A 146 30.86 8.24 -7.28
C GLU A 146 31.13 6.97 -8.09
N ALA A 147 30.68 6.97 -9.35
CA ALA A 147 30.90 5.87 -10.27
C ALA A 147 32.37 5.81 -10.65
N ALA A 148 33.06 4.77 -10.20
CA ALA A 148 34.35 4.38 -10.76
C ALA A 148 34.15 4.03 -12.24
N ALA A 149 34.76 4.84 -13.11
CA ALA A 149 34.82 4.64 -14.55
C ALA A 149 35.50 3.30 -14.87
N GLY A 150 34.70 2.30 -15.23
CA GLY A 150 35.14 1.04 -15.78
C GLY A 150 34.13 0.57 -16.82
N ALA A 151 34.56 0.51 -18.08
CA ALA A 151 33.77 0.05 -19.22
C ALA A 151 33.16 -1.33 -18.92
N THR A 152 31.88 -1.34 -18.52
CA THR A 152 31.05 -2.52 -18.33
C THR A 152 29.82 -2.33 -19.22
N GLY A 153 29.39 -3.40 -19.89
CA GLY A 153 28.45 -3.34 -21.00
C GLY A 153 27.10 -2.74 -20.58
N ALA A 154 26.31 -2.26 -21.54
CA ALA A 154 24.93 -1.83 -21.27
C ALA A 154 24.11 -2.94 -20.55
N ASP A 155 24.47 -4.20 -20.80
CA ASP A 155 23.91 -5.37 -20.13
C ASP A 155 24.23 -5.40 -18.62
N ASP A 156 25.48 -5.11 -18.24
CA ASP A 156 25.90 -5.02 -16.83
C ASP A 156 25.16 -3.89 -16.09
N THR A 157 24.79 -2.81 -16.79
CA THR A 157 24.03 -1.70 -16.18
C THR A 157 22.57 -2.07 -15.93
N LEU A 158 21.91 -2.77 -16.85
CA LEU A 158 20.51 -3.19 -16.69
C LEU A 158 20.37 -4.29 -15.64
N GLN A 159 21.33 -5.22 -15.59
CA GLN A 159 21.39 -6.26 -14.56
C GLN A 159 21.59 -5.65 -13.16
N ARG A 160 22.44 -4.62 -13.03
CA ARG A 160 22.57 -3.87 -11.76
C ARG A 160 21.25 -3.22 -11.36
N VAL A 161 20.60 -2.52 -12.28
CA VAL A 161 19.30 -1.85 -12.02
C VAL A 161 18.22 -2.86 -11.64
N HIS A 162 18.20 -4.04 -12.28
CA HIS A 162 17.28 -5.13 -11.96
C HIS A 162 17.42 -5.61 -10.52
N HIS A 163 18.64 -5.90 -10.09
CA HIS A 163 18.91 -6.36 -8.73
C HIS A 163 18.66 -5.23 -7.71
N GLU A 164 19.08 -4.01 -7.99
CA GLU A 164 18.91 -2.88 -7.09
C GLU A 164 17.43 -2.54 -6.87
N ALA A 165 16.62 -2.50 -7.92
CA ALA A 165 15.18 -2.23 -7.80
C ALA A 165 14.45 -3.29 -6.95
N LEU A 166 14.79 -4.57 -7.15
CA LEU A 166 14.24 -5.67 -6.37
C LEU A 166 14.72 -5.65 -4.92
N ASP A 167 16.01 -5.42 -4.69
CA ASP A 167 16.61 -5.36 -3.35
C ASP A 167 16.01 -4.21 -2.54
N GLN A 168 15.83 -3.03 -3.15
CA GLN A 168 15.14 -1.90 -2.51
C GLN A 168 13.68 -2.26 -2.15
N CYS A 169 12.95 -2.93 -3.05
CA CYS A 169 11.57 -3.34 -2.77
C CYS A 169 11.49 -4.38 -1.64
N ILE A 170 12.39 -5.36 -1.62
CA ILE A 170 12.46 -6.40 -0.59
C ILE A 170 12.86 -5.78 0.76
N GLN A 171 13.85 -4.90 0.78
CA GLN A 171 14.29 -4.19 1.98
C GLN A 171 13.18 -3.31 2.53
N ALA A 172 12.53 -2.50 1.70
CA ALA A 172 11.42 -1.64 2.13
C ALA A 172 10.25 -2.44 2.71
N LEU A 173 9.91 -3.59 2.11
CA LEU A 173 8.92 -4.52 2.68
C LEU A 173 9.42 -5.13 4.00
N GLY A 174 10.68 -5.53 4.07
CA GLY A 174 11.28 -6.10 5.28
C GLY A 174 11.30 -5.11 6.45
N GLU A 175 11.73 -3.87 6.21
CA GLU A 175 11.77 -2.81 7.23
C GLU A 175 10.37 -2.41 7.68
N ARG A 176 9.43 -2.28 6.75
CA ARG A 176 8.04 -1.93 7.06
C ARG A 176 7.33 -2.97 7.94
N PHE A 177 7.65 -4.25 7.75
CA PHE A 177 7.06 -5.36 8.51
C PHE A 177 8.01 -5.96 9.55
N LYS A 178 9.08 -5.24 9.93
CA LYS A 178 10.09 -5.68 10.89
C LYS A 178 9.51 -5.89 12.29
N ASP A 179 8.52 -5.08 12.69
CA ASP A 179 7.80 -5.19 13.96
C ASP A 179 6.74 -6.30 13.95
N HIS A 180 7.09 -7.43 13.34
CA HIS A 180 6.27 -8.62 13.25
C HIS A 180 5.92 -9.22 14.62
N SER A 181 6.68 -8.90 15.66
CA SER A 181 6.44 -9.38 17.03
C SER A 181 5.07 -8.95 17.55
N VAL A 182 4.58 -7.76 17.18
CA VAL A 182 3.24 -7.29 17.56
C VAL A 182 2.16 -8.06 16.80
N LEU A 183 2.45 -8.52 15.58
CA LEU A 183 1.53 -9.34 14.78
C LEU A 183 1.45 -10.78 15.29
N GLN A 184 2.48 -11.27 16.02
CA GLN A 184 2.41 -12.57 16.73
C GLN A 184 1.25 -12.61 17.73
N ILE A 185 0.88 -11.47 18.31
CA ILE A 185 -0.29 -11.36 19.20
C ILE A 185 -1.57 -11.71 18.43
N CYS A 186 -1.65 -11.31 17.17
CA CYS A 186 -2.81 -11.57 16.34
C CYS A 186 -2.95 -13.06 15.97
N GLU A 187 -1.85 -13.83 16.02
CA GLU A 187 -1.89 -15.27 15.85
C GLU A 187 -2.67 -15.99 16.95
N LEU A 188 -2.87 -15.38 18.14
CA LEU A 188 -3.68 -15.96 19.21
C LEU A 188 -5.15 -16.20 18.81
N LEU A 189 -5.64 -15.43 17.84
CA LEU A 189 -6.98 -15.59 17.24
C LEU A 189 -6.93 -16.20 15.82
N ALA A 190 -5.80 -16.76 15.41
CA ALA A 190 -5.68 -17.44 14.12
C ALA A 190 -6.33 -18.82 14.17
N ARG A 191 -7.49 -18.94 13.50
CA ARG A 191 -8.30 -20.17 13.37
C ARG A 191 -7.49 -21.42 13.02
N GLU A 192 -6.45 -21.28 12.20
CA GLU A 192 -5.65 -22.40 11.69
C GLU A 192 -4.77 -23.03 12.77
N ARG A 193 -4.52 -22.32 13.87
CA ARG A 193 -3.60 -22.75 14.93
C ARG A 193 -4.29 -23.18 16.23
N TYR A 194 -5.63 -23.12 16.29
CA TYR A 194 -6.39 -23.50 17.49
C TYR A 194 -6.18 -24.96 17.89
N GLY A 195 -6.04 -25.87 16.91
CA GLY A 195 -5.70 -27.28 17.18
C GLY A 195 -4.32 -27.45 17.81
N SER A 196 -3.33 -26.67 17.37
CA SER A 196 -1.95 -26.70 17.89
C SER A 196 -1.82 -26.00 19.24
N PHE A 197 -2.59 -24.94 19.49
CA PHE A 197 -2.57 -24.20 20.76
C PHE A 197 -3.26 -24.94 21.91
N ASN A 198 -4.21 -25.83 21.60
CA ASN A 198 -4.83 -26.69 22.59
C ASN A 198 -3.84 -27.75 23.13
N GLN A 199 -2.86 -28.15 22.30
CA GLN A 199 -1.83 -29.13 22.67
C GLN A 199 -0.56 -28.48 23.24
N SER A 200 -0.18 -27.31 22.73
CA SER A 200 1.02 -26.57 23.15
C SER A 200 0.65 -25.12 23.48
N ARG A 201 0.89 -24.69 24.72
CA ARG A 201 0.56 -23.32 25.14
C ARG A 201 1.37 -22.30 24.31
N PRO A 202 0.74 -21.28 23.70
CA PRO A 202 1.44 -20.23 22.95
C PRO A 202 2.19 -19.26 23.87
N THR A 203 3.31 -19.72 24.42
CA THR A 203 4.13 -18.93 25.36
C THR A 203 4.79 -17.73 24.70
N ALA A 204 5.24 -17.85 23.44
CA ALA A 204 5.88 -16.76 22.71
C ALA A 204 4.89 -15.60 22.42
N GLN A 205 3.67 -15.91 21.99
CA GLN A 205 2.64 -14.91 21.69
C GLN A 205 2.15 -14.21 22.96
N LEU A 206 1.96 -14.96 24.06
CA LEU A 206 1.57 -14.40 25.34
C LEU A 206 2.66 -13.50 25.95
N GLN A 207 3.95 -13.89 25.81
CA GLN A 207 5.07 -13.04 26.20
C GLN A 207 5.15 -11.76 25.36
N SER A 208 4.86 -11.83 24.05
CA SER A 208 4.78 -10.64 23.20
C SER A 208 3.64 -9.71 23.63
N LEU A 209 2.45 -10.26 23.92
CA LEU A 209 1.31 -9.51 24.44
C LEU A 209 1.64 -8.85 25.79
N GLN A 210 2.33 -9.55 26.68
CA GLN A 210 2.77 -8.98 27.95
C GLN A 210 3.76 -7.83 27.76
N ARG A 211 4.72 -7.96 26.85
CA ARG A 211 5.73 -6.92 26.59
C ARG A 211 5.12 -5.63 26.03
N HIS A 212 4.15 -5.75 25.13
CA HIS A 212 3.58 -4.58 24.44
C HIS A 212 2.31 -4.04 25.08
N TYR A 213 1.48 -4.91 25.69
CA TYR A 213 0.15 -4.57 26.20
C TYR A 213 -0.14 -5.16 27.59
N GLY A 214 0.88 -5.55 28.36
CA GLY A 214 0.68 -6.21 29.67
C GLY A 214 -0.12 -5.41 30.68
N ALA A 215 -0.19 -4.08 30.56
CA ALA A 215 -1.03 -3.23 31.42
C ALA A 215 -2.54 -3.32 31.11
N LEU A 216 -2.93 -3.87 29.96
CA LEU A 216 -4.31 -3.92 29.48
C LEU A 216 -5.02 -5.25 29.77
N PHE A 217 -4.26 -6.30 30.13
CA PHE A 217 -4.75 -7.67 30.20
C PHE A 217 -4.35 -8.36 31.51
N ASP A 218 -5.26 -9.15 32.04
CA ASP A 218 -4.94 -10.20 33.01
C ASP A 218 -4.58 -11.48 32.23
N LEU A 219 -3.31 -11.87 32.27
CA LEU A 219 -2.78 -12.99 31.48
C LEU A 219 -3.34 -14.35 31.93
N ASP A 220 -3.63 -14.51 33.21
CA ASP A 220 -4.10 -15.79 33.74
C ASP A 220 -5.58 -15.98 33.38
N MET A 221 -6.37 -14.91 33.48
CA MET A 221 -7.76 -14.90 33.03
C MET A 221 -7.85 -15.10 31.51
N LEU A 222 -7.06 -14.34 30.73
CA LEU A 222 -7.00 -14.46 29.28
C LEU A 222 -6.64 -15.89 28.83
N GLN A 223 -5.68 -16.54 29.49
CA GLN A 223 -5.31 -17.91 29.16
C GLN A 223 -6.44 -18.92 29.41
N ASN A 224 -7.22 -18.73 30.47
CA ASN A 224 -8.34 -19.63 30.77
C ASN A 224 -9.49 -19.42 29.78
N GLU A 225 -9.77 -18.17 29.45
CA GLU A 225 -10.76 -17.82 28.42
C GLU A 225 -10.36 -18.35 27.04
N LEU A 226 -9.11 -18.15 26.62
CA LEU A 226 -8.60 -18.62 25.34
C LEU A 226 -8.68 -20.14 25.19
N LYS A 227 -8.44 -20.91 26.27
CA LYS A 227 -8.65 -22.38 26.23
C LYS A 227 -10.10 -22.75 25.92
N ALA A 228 -11.06 -22.04 26.51
CA ALA A 228 -12.48 -22.28 26.24
C ALA A 228 -12.85 -21.89 24.80
N VAL A 229 -12.26 -20.81 24.27
CA VAL A 229 -12.43 -20.35 22.89
C VAL A 229 -11.82 -21.34 21.89
N TRP A 230 -10.61 -21.84 22.14
CA TRP A 230 -9.95 -22.83 21.29
C TRP A 230 -10.68 -24.17 21.28
N GLY A 231 -11.26 -24.57 22.42
CA GLY A 231 -12.02 -25.82 22.57
C GLY A 231 -13.43 -25.80 21.94
N SER A 232 -13.99 -24.62 21.67
CA SER A 232 -15.36 -24.47 21.15
C SER A 232 -15.33 -24.25 19.64
N THR A 233 -15.80 -25.21 18.85
CA THR A 233 -15.87 -25.10 17.38
C THR A 233 -16.72 -23.91 16.91
N ASP A 234 -17.73 -23.53 17.70
CA ASP A 234 -18.62 -22.42 17.41
C ASP A 234 -17.93 -21.04 17.47
N MET A 235 -16.76 -20.98 18.14
CA MET A 235 -15.95 -19.77 18.31
C MET A 235 -14.80 -19.68 17.29
N HIS A 236 -14.70 -20.63 16.35
CA HIS A 236 -13.68 -20.65 15.29
C HIS A 236 -14.03 -19.68 14.15
N LEU A 237 -14.28 -18.42 14.51
CA LEU A 237 -14.69 -17.35 13.61
C LEU A 237 -13.56 -16.33 13.44
N ALA A 238 -13.57 -15.59 12.33
CA ALA A 238 -12.64 -14.47 12.14
C ALA A 238 -12.81 -13.42 13.26
N PRO A 239 -11.77 -12.66 13.68
CA PRO A 239 -11.85 -11.75 14.83
C PRO A 239 -13.06 -10.79 14.82
N GLN A 240 -13.45 -10.29 13.65
CA GLN A 240 -14.64 -9.44 13.49
C GLN A 240 -15.95 -10.20 13.71
N GLN A 241 -16.04 -11.42 13.18
CA GLN A 241 -17.22 -12.28 13.32
C GLN A 241 -17.33 -12.84 14.74
N LEU A 242 -16.19 -13.19 15.36
CA LEU A 242 -16.09 -13.58 16.75
C LEU A 242 -16.60 -12.45 17.66
N LEU A 243 -16.14 -11.21 17.45
CA LEU A 243 -16.63 -10.06 18.20
C LEU A 243 -18.15 -9.85 18.05
N GLN A 244 -18.68 -10.01 16.83
CA GLN A 244 -20.12 -9.91 16.60
C GLN A 244 -20.90 -11.05 17.25
N HIS A 245 -20.36 -12.28 17.21
CA HIS A 245 -20.96 -13.44 17.84
C HIS A 245 -21.01 -13.28 19.36
N MET A 246 -19.90 -12.85 19.98
CA MET A 246 -19.83 -12.57 21.41
C MET A 246 -20.86 -11.52 21.85
N LYS A 247 -21.05 -10.47 21.05
CA LYS A 247 -22.06 -9.44 21.33
C LYS A 247 -23.50 -9.95 21.20
N ARG A 248 -23.79 -10.79 20.20
CA ARG A 248 -25.13 -11.34 19.98
C ARG A 248 -25.55 -12.34 21.06
N GLN A 249 -24.61 -13.12 21.56
CA GLN A 249 -24.86 -14.16 22.56
C GLN A 249 -24.70 -13.68 24.01
N GLY A 250 -24.40 -12.39 24.24
CA GLY A 250 -24.17 -11.87 25.59
C GLY A 250 -22.90 -12.41 26.27
N LEU A 251 -21.96 -12.96 25.50
CA LEU A 251 -20.72 -13.57 26.00
C LEU A 251 -19.64 -12.54 26.36
N THR A 252 -19.97 -11.26 26.28
CA THR A 252 -19.04 -10.15 26.53
C THR A 252 -18.64 -10.07 28.00
N ASP A 253 -19.58 -10.37 28.91
CA ASP A 253 -19.32 -10.40 30.35
C ASP A 253 -18.67 -11.71 30.80
N ALA A 254 -18.89 -12.81 30.07
CA ALA A 254 -18.32 -14.12 30.35
C ALA A 254 -16.86 -14.26 29.88
N PHE A 255 -16.48 -13.50 28.84
CA PHE A 255 -15.14 -13.53 28.23
C PHE A 255 -14.58 -12.11 28.05
N PRO A 256 -14.39 -11.34 29.14
CA PRO A 256 -13.96 -9.95 29.08
C PRO A 256 -12.57 -9.76 28.46
N GLU A 257 -11.61 -10.64 28.75
CA GLU A 257 -10.24 -10.50 28.26
C GLU A 257 -10.13 -10.88 26.78
N THR A 258 -10.85 -11.91 26.34
CA THR A 258 -10.97 -12.30 24.93
C THR A 258 -11.68 -11.21 24.12
N HIS A 259 -12.71 -10.58 24.68
CA HIS A 259 -13.36 -9.44 24.06
C HIS A 259 -12.40 -8.26 23.85
N ARG A 260 -11.60 -7.93 24.88
CA ARG A 260 -10.55 -6.91 24.77
C ARG A 260 -9.48 -7.28 23.74
N LEU A 261 -9.10 -8.56 23.67
CA LEU A 261 -8.12 -9.05 22.70
C LEU A 261 -8.65 -8.90 21.26
N CYS A 262 -9.92 -9.25 21.02
CA CYS A 262 -10.60 -9.01 19.75
C CYS A 262 -10.57 -7.52 19.37
N LEU A 263 -10.88 -6.63 20.33
CA LEU A 263 -10.83 -5.19 20.09
C LEU A 263 -9.42 -4.73 19.74
N LEU A 264 -8.40 -5.16 20.50
CA LEU A 264 -7.02 -4.82 20.24
C LEU A 264 -6.61 -5.23 18.83
N ILE A 265 -6.83 -6.49 18.44
CA ILE A 265 -6.46 -7.02 17.13
C ILE A 265 -7.19 -6.28 16.00
N LEU A 266 -8.47 -5.94 16.19
CA LEU A 266 -9.21 -5.16 15.19
C LEU A 266 -8.78 -3.69 15.10
N THR A 267 -8.16 -3.15 16.16
CA THR A 267 -7.62 -1.78 16.16
C THR A 267 -6.21 -1.69 15.60
N ILE A 268 -5.39 -2.74 15.73
CA ILE A 268 -4.07 -2.81 15.11
C ILE A 268 -4.27 -2.95 13.61
N LYS A 269 -4.13 -1.84 12.89
CA LYS A 269 -4.19 -1.89 11.42
C LYS A 269 -2.90 -2.55 10.91
N PRO A 270 -3.00 -3.64 10.13
CA PRO A 270 -1.83 -4.29 9.55
C PRO A 270 -1.14 -3.41 8.49
N THR A 271 -1.82 -2.36 8.00
CA THR A 271 -1.21 -1.37 7.11
C THR A 271 -1.72 0.06 7.34
N THR A 272 -0.85 1.01 7.01
CA THR A 272 -1.10 2.46 6.99
C THR A 272 -2.05 2.91 5.87
N VAL A 273 -2.71 2.01 5.12
CA VAL A 273 -3.53 2.42 3.97
C VAL A 273 -4.76 3.27 4.36
N SER A 274 -5.25 3.13 5.60
CA SER A 274 -6.26 4.09 6.11
C SER A 274 -5.72 5.53 6.17
N GLU A 275 -4.42 5.70 6.40
CA GLU A 275 -3.77 7.01 6.45
C GLU A 275 -3.62 7.59 5.03
N GLU A 276 -3.54 6.78 3.99
CA GLU A 276 -3.53 7.28 2.60
C GLU A 276 -4.83 8.02 2.23
N ARG A 277 -5.96 7.62 2.84
CA ARG A 277 -7.22 8.37 2.72
C ARG A 277 -7.12 9.73 3.40
N SER A 278 -6.55 9.83 4.60
CA SER A 278 -6.35 11.12 5.26
C SER A 278 -5.32 12.00 4.55
N PHE A 279 -4.25 11.44 3.98
CA PHE A 279 -3.30 12.17 3.12
C PHE A 279 -3.95 12.71 1.83
N SER A 280 -4.83 11.92 1.20
CA SER A 280 -5.60 12.40 0.03
C SER A 280 -6.58 13.52 0.36
N VAL A 281 -7.12 13.53 1.58
CA VAL A 281 -7.94 14.62 2.10
C VAL A 281 -7.07 15.85 2.36
N LEU A 282 -5.93 15.67 3.03
CA LEU A 282 -4.98 16.74 3.30
C LEU A 282 -4.53 17.43 2.01
N LYS A 283 -4.24 16.69 0.93
CA LYS A 283 -3.88 17.29 -0.37
C LYS A 283 -5.01 18.15 -0.96
N ARG A 284 -6.28 17.80 -0.72
CA ARG A 284 -7.45 18.59 -1.17
C ARG A 284 -7.67 19.84 -0.31
N VAL A 285 -7.40 19.74 1.00
CA VAL A 285 -7.58 20.86 1.94
C VAL A 285 -6.42 21.85 1.87
N LYS A 286 -5.18 21.35 1.76
CA LYS A 286 -3.94 22.12 1.67
C LYS A 286 -3.56 22.34 0.20
N THR A 287 -4.20 23.33 -0.41
CA THR A 287 -3.85 23.79 -1.75
C THR A 287 -2.80 24.89 -1.70
N TYR A 288 -2.15 25.18 -2.84
CA TYR A 288 -1.16 26.25 -2.96
C TYR A 288 -1.69 27.60 -2.44
N LEU A 289 -2.92 27.95 -2.79
CA LEU A 289 -3.62 29.16 -2.34
C LEU A 289 -4.01 29.16 -0.85
N ARG A 290 -3.91 28.02 -0.17
CA ARG A 290 -4.26 27.86 1.25
C ARG A 290 -3.06 27.40 2.09
N SER A 291 -1.85 27.64 1.62
CA SER A 291 -0.59 27.17 2.24
C SER A 291 -0.28 27.83 3.58
N THR A 292 -0.84 29.01 3.87
CA THR A 292 -0.60 29.80 5.10
C THR A 292 -1.53 29.47 6.27
N MET A 293 -2.28 28.36 6.23
CA MET A 293 -3.17 27.99 7.33
C MET A 293 -2.42 27.43 8.55
N SER A 294 -2.88 27.78 9.75
CA SER A 294 -2.41 27.17 11.01
C SER A 294 -2.69 25.66 11.05
N GLN A 295 -1.84 24.91 11.76
CA GLN A 295 -1.95 23.46 11.88
C GLN A 295 -3.31 23.00 12.44
N ASP A 296 -3.83 23.68 13.47
CA ASP A 296 -5.12 23.34 14.07
C ASP A 296 -6.26 23.39 13.05
N ARG A 297 -6.32 24.47 12.28
CA ARG A 297 -7.30 24.65 11.20
C ARG A 297 -7.20 23.56 10.14
N LEU A 298 -5.97 23.18 9.74
CA LEU A 298 -5.74 22.09 8.79
C LEU A 298 -6.28 20.76 9.35
N SER A 299 -5.99 20.47 10.62
CA SER A 299 -6.45 19.25 11.28
C SER A 299 -7.98 19.20 11.38
N TYR A 300 -8.64 20.28 11.79
CA TYR A 300 -10.11 20.33 11.86
C TYR A 300 -10.78 20.16 10.49
N LEU A 301 -10.31 20.88 9.47
CA LEU A 301 -10.85 20.74 8.11
C LEU A 301 -10.63 19.34 7.54
N SER A 302 -9.48 18.74 7.81
CA SER A 302 -9.19 17.38 7.38
C SER A 302 -10.11 16.37 8.07
N LYS A 303 -10.35 16.52 9.38
CA LYS A 303 -11.31 15.68 10.12
C LYS A 303 -12.72 15.79 9.55
N LEU A 304 -13.21 17.01 9.29
CA LEU A 304 -14.53 17.23 8.70
C LEU A 304 -14.67 16.54 7.33
N GLN A 305 -13.63 16.61 6.50
CA GLN A 305 -13.65 16.04 5.17
C GLN A 305 -13.50 14.51 5.17
N ILE A 306 -12.77 13.94 6.13
CA ILE A 306 -12.69 12.48 6.33
C ILE A 306 -14.06 11.94 6.77
N GLU A 307 -14.71 12.61 7.72
CA GLU A 307 -16.00 12.22 8.28
C GLU A 307 -17.21 12.72 7.49
N ALA A 308 -17.00 13.42 6.37
CA ALA A 308 -18.08 13.92 5.52
C ALA A 308 -19.12 12.84 5.14
N PRO A 309 -18.75 11.59 4.80
CA PRO A 309 -19.74 10.55 4.53
C PRO A 309 -20.59 10.16 5.75
N LEU A 310 -19.98 10.17 6.94
CA LEU A 310 -20.67 9.90 8.21
C LEU A 310 -21.62 11.05 8.55
N LEU A 311 -21.18 12.30 8.38
CA LEU A 311 -22.04 13.49 8.50
C LEU A 311 -23.22 13.43 7.53
N SER A 312 -23.00 13.07 6.26
CA SER A 312 -24.07 12.91 5.27
C SER A 312 -25.07 11.81 5.64
N ARG A 313 -24.61 10.74 6.31
CA ARG A 313 -25.52 9.71 6.84
C ARG A 313 -26.33 10.23 8.02
N LEU A 314 -25.68 10.82 9.00
CA LEU A 314 -26.32 11.35 10.21
C LEU A 314 -27.27 12.52 9.90
N GLN A 315 -26.99 13.27 8.83
CA GLN A 315 -27.90 14.28 8.29
C GLN A 315 -29.22 13.69 7.80
N LYS A 316 -29.20 12.48 7.21
CA LYS A 316 -30.43 11.80 6.76
C LYS A 316 -31.28 11.32 7.93
N ASP A 317 -30.63 10.94 9.03
CA ASP A 317 -31.31 10.46 10.23
C ASP A 317 -31.91 11.61 11.06
N GLY A 318 -31.56 12.89 10.79
CA GLY A 318 -32.15 14.09 11.40
C GLY A 318 -31.71 14.38 12.84
N VAL A 319 -31.44 13.32 13.62
CA VAL A 319 -31.07 13.36 15.05
C VAL A 319 -29.85 14.26 15.34
N LEU A 320 -28.91 14.35 14.39
CA LEU A 320 -27.69 15.13 14.60
C LEU A 320 -27.96 16.64 14.59
N TYR A 321 -28.87 17.14 13.77
CA TYR A 321 -29.18 18.58 13.76
C TYR A 321 -29.90 19.00 15.03
N GLU A 322 -30.88 18.21 15.47
CA GLU A 322 -31.64 18.49 16.70
C GLU A 322 -30.71 18.49 17.92
N SER A 323 -29.87 17.45 18.07
CA SER A 323 -28.92 17.37 19.19
C SER A 323 -27.86 18.49 19.16
N VAL A 324 -27.40 18.92 17.98
CA VAL A 324 -26.46 20.03 17.86
C VAL A 324 -27.13 21.38 18.15
N ILE A 325 -28.36 21.60 17.66
CA ILE A 325 -29.14 22.82 17.90
C ILE A 325 -29.46 22.95 19.39
N GLU A 326 -29.93 21.87 20.02
CA GLU A 326 -30.23 21.84 21.46
C GLU A 326 -28.97 22.12 22.28
N ARG A 327 -27.87 21.42 21.99
CA ARG A 327 -26.59 21.62 22.69
C ARG A 327 -26.02 23.02 22.49
N PHE A 328 -26.19 23.61 21.30
CA PHE A 328 -25.79 24.98 21.03
C PHE A 328 -26.69 26.00 21.73
N GLY A 329 -28.00 25.75 21.79
CA GLY A 329 -28.99 26.58 22.50
C GLY A 329 -28.71 26.65 24.00
N HIS A 330 -28.17 25.58 24.59
CA HIS A 330 -27.77 25.55 26.00
C HIS A 330 -26.41 26.21 26.29
N GLN A 331 -25.62 26.59 25.29
CA GLN A 331 -24.33 27.24 25.49
C GLN A 331 -24.43 28.77 25.45
N LYS A 332 -24.08 29.42 26.57
CA LYS A 332 -24.09 30.88 26.71
C LYS A 332 -23.11 31.58 25.75
N ASP A 333 -21.93 31.01 25.53
CA ASP A 333 -20.86 31.64 24.74
C ASP A 333 -20.95 31.37 23.22
N ARG A 334 -21.98 30.64 22.75
CA ARG A 334 -22.18 30.28 21.33
C ARG A 334 -20.91 29.75 20.65
N ASN A 335 -20.02 29.14 21.40
CA ASN A 335 -18.72 28.69 20.93
C ASN A 335 -18.41 27.30 21.52
N ILE A 336 -18.47 26.27 20.68
CA ILE A 336 -18.22 24.89 21.07
C ILE A 336 -16.76 24.53 20.72
N LYS A 337 -15.94 24.32 21.75
CA LYS A 337 -14.65 23.64 21.56
C LYS A 337 -14.89 22.13 21.47
N LEU A 338 -14.82 21.59 20.27
CA LEU A 338 -14.94 20.14 20.02
C LEU A 338 -13.61 19.45 20.38
N PHE A 339 -13.44 19.13 21.66
CA PHE A 339 -12.37 18.25 22.10
C PHE A 339 -12.81 16.79 21.95
N PHE A 340 -12.02 16.00 21.22
CA PHE A 340 -12.16 14.55 21.17
C PHE A 340 -11.21 13.98 22.21
N ARG A 341 -11.71 13.24 23.20
CA ARG A 341 -10.91 12.43 24.11
C ARG A 341 -10.69 11.06 23.51
#